data_AF-A0A521EW10-F1
#
_entry.id   AF-A0A521EW10-F1
#
_cell.length_a   1.000
_cell.length_b   1.000
_cell.length_c   1.000
_cell.angle_alpha   90.00
_cell.angle_beta   90.00
_cell.angle_gamma   90.00
#
_symmetry.space_group_name_H-M   'P 1'
#
loop_
_entity.id
_entity.type
_entity.pdbx_description
1 polymer ?
#
loop_
_entity_poly.entity_id
_entity_poly.type
_entity_poly.pdbx_seq_one_letter_code
_entity_poly.pdbx_strand_id
1 'polypeptide(L)'
;MSRHVTVVVLLALGGLLMANPLYLPVPVAEPTTAYAHAVQPVGPETQPYDEADVVDRDDLEAAARDAFDRARESPDGGFTVEDPSERVDSLSYPSGPTLGDGLIVVAHDGTHYEFWTRSVEREPGGVVLQRLLVQPVGFLAGFLSVVAAVAVVARERS
;
A
#
# COMPACT_ATOMS: atom_id res chain seq x y z
N MET A 1 -20.07 13.94 -42.47
CA MET A 1 -19.12 12.83 -42.24
C MET A 1 -19.73 11.56 -42.80
N SER A 2 -18.99 10.76 -43.58
CA SER A 2 -19.49 9.48 -44.11
C SER A 2 -19.76 8.50 -42.96
N ARG A 3 -20.83 7.69 -43.04
CA ARG A 3 -21.16 6.69 -41.99
C ARG A 3 -20.01 5.72 -41.74
N HIS A 4 -19.25 5.35 -42.78
CA HIS A 4 -18.06 4.52 -42.64
C HIS A 4 -16.98 5.19 -41.80
N VAL A 5 -16.79 6.50 -41.94
CA VAL A 5 -15.87 7.28 -41.11
C VAL A 5 -16.35 7.27 -39.65
N THR A 6 -17.64 7.43 -39.41
CA THR A 6 -18.21 7.35 -38.05
C THR A 6 -17.99 5.98 -37.40
N VAL A 7 -18.20 4.88 -38.14
CA VAL A 7 -17.97 3.51 -37.63
C VAL A 7 -16.49 3.30 -37.29
N VAL A 8 -15.57 3.70 -38.16
CA VAL A 8 -14.13 3.59 -37.92
C VAL A 8 -13.70 4.39 -36.70
N VAL A 9 -14.21 5.62 -36.54
CA VAL A 9 -13.92 6.47 -35.37
C VAL A 9 -14.46 5.85 -34.08
N LEU A 10 -15.68 5.32 -34.08
CA LEU A 10 -16.28 4.70 -32.89
C LEU A 10 -15.55 3.41 -32.48
N LEU A 11 -15.15 2.59 -33.45
CA LEU A 11 -14.37 1.37 -33.17
C LEU A 11 -12.95 1.69 -32.70
N ALA A 12 -12.29 2.69 -33.30
CA ALA A 12 -10.98 3.14 -32.88
C ALA A 12 -11.03 3.74 -31.46
N LEU A 13 -12.03 4.58 -31.17
CA LEU A 13 -12.21 5.18 -29.85
C LEU A 13 -12.59 4.13 -28.79
N GLY A 14 -13.54 3.25 -29.11
CA GLY A 14 -13.96 2.17 -28.23
C GLY A 14 -12.83 1.20 -27.92
N GLY A 15 -12.11 0.77 -28.97
CA GLY A 15 -10.92 -0.05 -28.84
C GLY A 15 -9.83 0.63 -28.02
N LEU A 16 -9.54 1.91 -28.29
CA LEU A 16 -8.55 2.68 -27.52
C LEU A 16 -8.94 2.78 -26.05
N LEU A 17 -10.20 3.07 -25.73
CA LEU A 17 -10.69 3.20 -24.34
C LEU A 17 -10.70 1.86 -23.58
N MET A 18 -11.02 0.76 -24.28
CA MET A 18 -11.08 -0.58 -23.68
C MET A 18 -9.70 -1.25 -23.59
N ALA A 19 -8.79 -1.00 -24.54
CA ALA A 19 -7.45 -1.59 -24.58
C ALA A 19 -6.38 -0.76 -23.86
N ASN A 20 -6.71 0.44 -23.34
CA ASN A 20 -5.70 1.46 -23.07
C ASN A 20 -4.70 1.16 -21.93
N PRO A 21 -3.39 1.29 -22.18
CA PRO A 21 -2.35 1.44 -21.15
C PRO A 21 -2.28 2.84 -20.47
N LEU A 22 -3.10 3.84 -20.86
CA LEU A 22 -3.18 5.16 -20.18
C LEU A 22 -3.83 5.14 -18.78
N TYR A 23 -4.22 3.95 -18.28
CA TYR A 23 -4.58 3.73 -16.87
C TYR A 23 -3.39 3.36 -15.99
N LEU A 24 -2.16 3.48 -16.52
CA LEU A 24 -1.01 3.55 -15.62
C LEU A 24 -1.23 4.78 -14.74
N PRO A 25 -1.35 4.59 -13.43
CA PRO A 25 -1.44 5.74 -12.54
C PRO A 25 -0.19 6.57 -12.79
N VAL A 26 -0.36 7.78 -13.32
CA VAL A 26 0.67 8.80 -13.18
C VAL A 26 0.67 9.06 -11.68
N PRO A 27 1.75 8.74 -10.93
CA PRO A 27 1.81 9.09 -9.53
C PRO A 27 1.81 10.62 -9.47
N VAL A 28 0.62 11.21 -9.34
CA VAL A 28 0.43 12.66 -9.24
C VAL A 28 0.80 13.14 -7.83
N ALA A 29 0.97 12.21 -6.90
CA ALA A 29 1.41 12.44 -5.54
C ALA A 29 2.66 11.60 -5.27
N GLU A 30 3.57 12.20 -4.51
CA GLU A 30 4.75 11.51 -3.98
C GLU A 30 4.31 10.35 -3.09
N PRO A 31 5.02 9.21 -3.09
CA PRO A 31 4.75 8.11 -2.18
C PRO A 31 4.72 8.63 -0.73
N THR A 32 3.68 8.28 0.02
CA THR A 32 3.61 8.63 1.42
C THR A 32 4.35 7.56 2.22
N THR A 33 5.34 7.96 3.01
CA THR A 33 6.05 7.07 3.93
C THR A 33 5.21 6.86 5.18
N ALA A 34 4.89 5.60 5.47
CA ALA A 34 4.27 5.20 6.72
C ALA A 34 5.30 4.48 7.61
N TYR A 35 5.12 4.56 8.92
CA TYR A 35 6.01 3.97 9.91
C TYR A 35 5.27 2.83 10.61
N ALA A 36 5.72 1.60 10.37
CA ALA A 36 5.09 0.40 10.92
C ALA A 36 5.82 -0.06 12.18
N HIS A 37 5.03 -0.57 13.13
CA HIS A 37 5.48 -1.14 14.40
C HIS A 37 4.83 -2.52 14.54
N ALA A 38 5.61 -3.56 14.81
CA ALA A 38 5.09 -4.91 14.99
C ALA A 38 5.82 -5.62 16.13
N VAL A 39 5.07 -6.41 16.90
CA VAL A 39 5.57 -7.20 18.02
C VAL A 39 5.09 -8.63 17.85
N GLN A 40 6.04 -9.56 17.93
CA GLN A 40 5.75 -10.99 17.96
C GLN A 40 6.70 -11.71 18.90
N PRO A 41 6.30 -12.84 19.50
CA PRO A 41 7.23 -13.67 20.27
C PRO A 41 8.41 -14.11 19.40
N VAL A 42 9.60 -14.18 19.99
CA VAL A 42 10.78 -14.78 19.34
C VAL A 42 10.46 -16.21 18.91
N GLY A 43 10.81 -16.54 17.67
CA GLY A 43 10.55 -17.82 17.05
C GLY A 43 11.78 -18.43 16.38
N PRO A 44 11.65 -19.60 15.74
CA PRO A 44 12.78 -20.27 15.06
C PRO A 44 13.31 -19.48 13.86
N GLU A 45 12.51 -18.57 13.29
CA GLU A 45 12.88 -17.71 12.16
C GLU A 45 13.47 -16.35 12.62
N THR A 46 13.56 -16.13 13.94
CA THR A 46 14.15 -14.92 14.50
C THR A 46 15.63 -14.83 14.15
N GLN A 47 16.08 -13.63 13.81
CA GLN A 47 17.50 -13.36 13.60
C GLN A 47 18.28 -13.75 14.87
N PRO A 48 19.43 -14.45 14.74
CA PRO A 48 20.24 -14.80 15.91
C PRO A 48 20.61 -13.55 16.72
N TYR A 49 20.45 -13.64 18.03
CA TYR A 49 20.79 -12.58 18.99
C TYR A 49 21.49 -13.20 20.21
N ASP A 50 22.30 -12.40 20.90
CA ASP A 50 22.89 -12.76 22.17
C ASP A 50 22.04 -12.21 23.33
N GLU A 51 22.16 -12.81 24.52
CA GLU A 51 21.46 -12.31 25.72
C GLU A 51 21.81 -10.85 26.06
N ALA A 52 22.98 -10.37 25.62
CA ALA A 52 23.39 -8.98 25.78
C ALA A 52 22.62 -8.00 24.87
N ASP A 53 21.99 -8.49 23.81
CA ASP A 53 21.17 -7.69 22.88
C ASP A 53 19.71 -7.56 23.36
N VAL A 54 19.33 -8.30 24.40
CA VAL A 54 17.99 -8.28 24.97
C VAL A 54 17.84 -7.05 25.86
N VAL A 55 16.80 -6.26 25.58
CA VAL A 55 16.45 -5.06 26.35
C VAL A 55 15.23 -5.37 27.20
N ASP A 56 15.28 -5.07 28.50
CA ASP A 56 14.09 -5.18 29.33
C ASP A 56 13.06 -4.13 28.90
N ARG A 57 11.78 -4.52 28.81
CA ARG A 57 10.68 -3.60 28.47
C ARG A 57 10.66 -2.35 29.36
N ASP A 58 11.06 -2.48 30.64
CA ASP A 58 11.12 -1.37 31.58
C ASP A 58 12.38 -0.48 31.41
N ASP A 59 13.37 -0.93 30.65
CA ASP A 59 14.55 -0.14 30.26
C ASP A 59 14.36 0.63 28.94
N LEU A 60 13.33 0.30 28.15
CA LEU A 60 12.95 1.09 26.98
C LEU A 60 12.59 2.52 27.37
N GLU A 61 12.92 3.48 26.51
CA GLU A 61 12.41 4.84 26.66
C GLU A 61 10.88 4.85 26.66
N ALA A 62 10.25 5.75 27.42
CA ALA A 62 8.80 5.78 27.61
C ALA A 62 8.00 5.70 26.30
N ALA A 63 8.35 6.50 25.28
CA ALA A 63 7.66 6.47 23.99
C ALA A 63 7.86 5.15 23.21
N ALA A 64 9.05 4.54 23.31
CA ALA A 64 9.34 3.25 22.70
C ALA A 64 8.59 2.12 23.41
N ARG A 65 8.48 2.18 24.74
CA ARG A 65 7.71 1.27 25.57
C ARG A 65 6.21 1.33 25.24
N ASP A 66 5.65 2.54 25.17
CA ASP A 66 4.25 2.73 24.80
C ASP A 66 3.96 2.17 23.39
N ALA A 67 4.88 2.36 22.45
CA ALA A 67 4.76 1.80 21.11
C ALA A 67 4.88 0.26 21.11
N PHE A 68 5.78 -0.32 21.89
CA PHE A 68 5.89 -1.77 22.07
C PHE A 68 4.58 -2.35 22.63
N ASP A 69 4.07 -1.77 23.73
CA ASP A 69 2.85 -2.23 24.38
C ASP A 69 1.64 -2.13 23.45
N ARG A 70 1.49 -0.99 22.75
CA ARG A 70 0.43 -0.78 21.76
C ARG A 70 0.49 -1.79 20.61
N ALA A 71 1.69 -2.11 20.11
CA ALA A 71 1.85 -3.10 19.05
C ALA A 71 1.52 -4.51 19.53
N ARG A 72 1.97 -4.88 20.74
CA ARG A 72 1.71 -6.19 21.36
C ARG A 72 0.22 -6.42 21.65
N GLU A 73 -0.47 -5.37 22.08
CA GLU A 73 -1.91 -5.42 22.42
C GLU A 73 -2.81 -5.31 21.20
N SER A 74 -2.26 -4.94 20.04
CA SER A 74 -2.99 -4.92 18.78
C SER A 74 -3.38 -6.35 18.37
N PRO A 75 -4.62 -6.57 17.88
CA PRO A 75 -5.07 -7.90 17.45
C PRO A 75 -4.21 -8.48 16.31
N ASP A 76 -3.59 -7.62 15.49
CA ASP A 76 -2.73 -8.00 14.37
C ASP A 76 -1.24 -8.05 14.76
N GLY A 77 -0.91 -7.84 16.04
CA GLY A 77 0.48 -7.77 16.52
C GLY A 77 1.25 -6.56 16.01
N GLY A 78 0.57 -5.49 15.61
CA GLY A 78 1.21 -4.27 15.13
C GLY A 78 0.26 -3.14 14.79
N PHE A 79 0.83 -1.98 14.47
CA PHE A 79 0.12 -0.80 13.97
C PHE A 79 0.98 0.00 12.99
N THR A 80 0.40 1.03 12.39
CA THR A 80 1.10 1.93 11.48
C THR A 80 0.72 3.37 11.79
N VAL A 81 1.70 4.27 11.63
CA VAL A 81 1.57 5.71 11.76
C VAL A 81 1.87 6.36 10.43
N GLU A 82 1.04 7.31 10.00
CA GLU A 82 1.19 7.99 8.71
C GLU A 82 1.79 9.40 8.85
N ASP A 83 1.59 10.04 10.01
CA ASP A 83 2.18 11.35 10.31
C ASP A 83 3.63 11.19 10.81
N PRO A 84 4.64 11.77 10.13
CA PRO A 84 6.03 11.69 10.59
C PRO A 84 6.26 12.29 11.97
N SER A 85 5.40 13.19 12.46
CA SER A 85 5.50 13.77 13.79
C SER A 85 4.99 12.85 14.90
N GLU A 86 4.22 11.80 14.54
CA GLU A 86 3.74 10.78 15.48
C GLU A 86 4.71 9.59 15.59
N ARG A 87 5.83 9.58 14.85
CA ARG A 87 6.87 8.55 14.98
C ARG A 87 7.57 8.66 16.33
N VAL A 88 8.10 7.54 16.82
CA VAL A 88 8.92 7.56 18.05
C VAL A 88 10.36 7.91 17.65
N ASP A 89 10.83 9.08 18.08
CA ASP A 89 12.13 9.61 17.64
C ASP A 89 13.34 8.74 18.03
N SER A 90 13.24 7.95 19.10
CA SER A 90 14.31 7.05 19.55
C SER A 90 14.33 5.69 18.85
N LEU A 91 13.34 5.40 18.00
CA LEU A 91 13.32 4.19 17.18
C LEU A 91 13.84 4.46 15.77
N SER A 92 14.57 3.48 15.23
CA SER A 92 14.99 3.48 13.83
C SER A 92 13.90 2.91 12.93
N TYR A 93 13.74 3.47 11.73
CA TYR A 93 12.74 3.01 10.75
C TYR A 93 13.37 2.71 9.38
N PRO A 94 14.29 1.74 9.29
CA PRO A 94 14.84 1.32 8.01
C PRO A 94 13.77 0.64 7.14
N SER A 95 14.01 0.53 5.84
CA SER A 95 13.15 -0.25 4.93
C SER A 95 13.34 -1.76 5.11
N GLY A 96 14.54 -2.17 5.53
CA GLY A 96 14.92 -3.54 5.86
C GLY A 96 15.47 -3.62 7.29
N PRO A 97 14.62 -3.86 8.30
CA PRO A 97 15.05 -3.91 9.69
C PRO A 97 16.01 -5.07 9.98
N THR A 98 16.97 -4.82 10.86
CA THR A 98 17.98 -5.77 11.36
C THR A 98 18.21 -5.55 12.85
N LEU A 99 18.77 -6.51 13.57
CA LEU A 99 19.02 -6.36 15.00
C LEU A 99 19.83 -5.09 15.33
N GLY A 100 19.29 -4.25 16.21
CA GLY A 100 19.85 -2.95 16.57
C GLY A 100 19.51 -1.80 15.61
N ASP A 101 18.91 -2.09 14.45
CA ASP A 101 18.44 -1.10 13.47
C ASP A 101 17.04 -1.49 12.95
N GLY A 102 16.01 -0.99 13.64
CA GLY A 102 14.62 -1.32 13.32
C GLY A 102 14.16 -2.70 13.83
N LEU A 103 15.00 -3.45 14.53
CA LEU A 103 14.63 -4.64 15.30
C LEU A 103 15.29 -4.58 16.68
N ILE A 104 14.49 -4.74 17.72
CA ILE A 104 14.93 -4.85 19.12
C ILE A 104 14.35 -6.13 19.71
N VAL A 105 15.15 -6.91 20.44
CA VAL A 105 14.63 -8.03 21.23
C VAL A 105 14.27 -7.52 22.63
N VAL A 106 12.99 -7.59 22.96
CA VAL A 106 12.43 -7.04 24.20
C VAL A 106 12.00 -8.16 25.13
N ALA A 107 12.53 -8.19 26.35
CA ALA A 107 12.07 -9.10 27.40
C ALA A 107 10.86 -8.50 28.13
N HIS A 108 9.78 -9.26 28.23
CA HIS A 108 8.57 -8.88 28.97
C HIS A 108 7.87 -10.13 29.51
N ASP A 109 7.51 -10.13 30.80
CA ASP A 109 6.80 -11.24 31.46
C ASP A 109 7.44 -12.62 31.22
N GLY A 110 8.79 -12.67 31.22
CA GLY A 110 9.55 -13.91 31.01
C GLY A 110 9.52 -14.43 29.57
N THR A 111 9.02 -13.64 28.61
CA THR A 111 9.00 -13.95 27.18
C THR A 111 9.85 -12.93 26.42
N HIS A 112 10.62 -13.40 25.44
CA HIS A 112 11.33 -12.51 24.51
C HIS A 112 10.45 -12.24 23.30
N TYR A 113 10.36 -10.97 22.93
CA TYR A 113 9.60 -10.48 21.79
C TYR A 113 10.54 -9.80 20.79
N GLU A 114 10.27 -9.97 19.51
CA GLU A 114 10.85 -9.13 18.48
C GLU A 114 9.98 -7.89 18.30
N PHE A 115 10.55 -6.73 18.53
CA PHE A 115 9.93 -5.44 18.24
C PHE A 115 10.51 -4.86 16.96
N TRP A 116 9.73 -4.94 15.90
CA TRP A 116 10.08 -4.48 14.56
C TRP A 116 9.54 -3.08 14.30
N THR A 117 10.40 -2.22 13.75
CA THR A 117 10.06 -0.88 13.27
C THR A 117 10.64 -0.67 11.88
N ARG A 118 9.80 -0.21 10.94
CA ARG A 118 10.23 0.00 9.55
C ARG A 118 9.45 1.08 8.84
N SER A 119 10.11 1.73 7.88
CA SER A 119 9.43 2.59 6.92
C SER A 119 8.79 1.74 5.82
N VAL A 120 7.55 2.02 5.46
CA VAL A 120 6.83 1.39 4.36
C VAL A 120 6.39 2.48 3.40
N GLU A 121 6.85 2.41 2.14
CA GLU A 121 6.31 3.25 1.08
C GLU A 121 4.91 2.76 0.71
N ARG A 122 3.91 3.64 0.83
CA ARG A 122 2.55 3.36 0.35
C ARG A 122 2.26 4.15 -0.92
N GLU A 123 1.54 3.51 -1.83
CA GLU A 123 0.91 4.21 -2.95
C GLU A 123 -0.05 5.27 -2.39
N PRO A 124 -0.02 6.51 -2.91
CA PRO A 124 -0.90 7.57 -2.42
C PRO A 124 -2.37 7.14 -2.57
N GLY A 125 -3.19 7.29 -1.54
CA GLY A 125 -4.61 6.89 -1.58
C GLY A 125 -5.42 7.53 -2.72
N GLY A 126 -4.99 8.69 -3.21
CA GLY A 126 -5.57 9.34 -4.40
C GLY A 126 -5.43 8.53 -5.70
N VAL A 127 -4.34 7.76 -5.83
CA VAL A 127 -4.08 6.88 -6.97
C VAL A 127 -5.05 5.69 -6.97
N VAL A 128 -5.35 5.15 -5.79
CA VAL A 128 -6.33 4.06 -5.61
C VAL A 128 -7.75 4.54 -5.97
N LEU A 129 -8.13 5.75 -5.53
CA LEU A 129 -9.45 6.32 -5.82
C LEU A 129 -9.64 6.65 -7.30
N GLN A 130 -8.60 7.19 -7.96
CA GLN A 130 -8.59 7.42 -9.40
C GLN A 130 -8.80 6.11 -10.18
N ARG A 131 -8.12 5.03 -9.77
CA ARG A 131 -8.29 3.71 -10.38
C ARG A 131 -9.72 3.17 -10.21
N LEU A 132 -10.31 3.39 -9.03
CA LEU A 132 -11.65 2.87 -8.72
C LEU A 132 -12.78 3.58 -9.46
N LEU A 133 -12.60 4.85 -9.84
CA LEU A 133 -13.64 5.67 -10.47
C LEU A 133 -13.43 5.89 -11.98
N VAL A 134 -12.19 6.16 -12.41
CA VAL A 134 -11.92 6.54 -13.80
C VAL A 134 -11.89 5.31 -14.72
N GLN A 135 -11.34 4.19 -14.23
CA GLN A 135 -11.17 2.96 -15.01
C GLN A 135 -12.52 2.32 -15.41
N PRO A 136 -13.53 2.19 -14.51
CA PRO A 136 -14.84 1.69 -14.89
C PRO A 136 -15.58 2.62 -15.86
N VAL A 137 -15.48 3.94 -15.67
CA VAL A 137 -16.18 4.93 -16.49
C VAL A 137 -15.63 4.96 -17.92
N GLY A 138 -14.30 4.98 -18.09
CA GLY A 138 -13.71 4.97 -19.43
C GLY A 138 -13.90 3.62 -20.14
N PHE A 139 -13.87 2.50 -19.42
CA PHE A 139 -14.26 1.20 -20.00
C PHE A 139 -15.72 1.21 -20.49
N LEU A 140 -16.65 1.72 -19.67
CA LEU A 140 -18.06 1.82 -20.03
C LEU A 140 -18.28 2.72 -21.27
N ALA A 141 -17.61 3.87 -21.33
CA ALA A 141 -17.65 4.75 -22.49
C ALA A 141 -17.08 4.07 -23.75
N GLY A 142 -16.00 3.28 -23.61
CA GLY A 142 -15.43 2.48 -24.69
C GLY A 142 -16.42 1.43 -25.20
N PHE A 143 -17.01 0.67 -24.28
CA PHE A 143 -18.03 -0.33 -24.60
C PHE A 143 -19.23 0.28 -25.35
N LEU A 144 -19.78 1.40 -24.85
CA LEU A 144 -20.90 2.09 -25.49
C LEU A 144 -20.55 2.59 -26.90
N SER A 145 -19.30 3.01 -27.12
CA SER A 145 -18.81 3.41 -28.45
C SER A 145 -18.82 2.24 -29.44
N VAL A 146 -18.43 1.04 -29.00
CA VAL A 146 -18.48 -0.18 -29.83
C VAL A 146 -19.93 -0.58 -30.13
N VAL A 147 -20.83 -0.55 -29.14
CA VAL A 147 -22.26 -0.84 -29.32
C VAL A 147 -22.89 0.15 -30.32
N ALA A 148 -22.55 1.43 -30.22
CA ALA A 148 -23.00 2.46 -31.16
C ALA A 148 -22.51 2.17 -32.59
N ALA A 149 -21.26 1.71 -32.77
CA ALA A 149 -20.75 1.33 -34.07
C ALA A 149 -21.56 0.17 -34.69
N VAL A 150 -21.88 -0.87 -33.91
CA VAL A 150 -22.70 -2.00 -34.35
C VAL A 150 -24.11 -1.53 -34.74
N ALA A 151 -24.72 -0.66 -33.94
CA ALA A 151 -26.06 -0.13 -34.22
C ALA A 151 -26.10 0.69 -35.52
N VAL A 152 -25.05 1.47 -35.82
CA VAL A 152 -24.94 2.23 -37.08
C VAL A 152 -24.88 1.29 -38.27
N VAL A 153 -24.11 0.20 -38.19
CA VAL A 153 -24.03 -0.82 -39.27
C VAL A 153 -25.34 -1.58 -39.42
N ALA A 154 -26.00 -1.96 -38.32
CA ALA A 154 -27.27 -2.67 -38.36
C ALA A 154 -28.36 -1.84 -39.07
N ARG A 155 -28.37 -0.53 -38.85
CA ARG A 155 -29.29 0.42 -39.50
C ARG A 155 -28.96 0.70 -40.98
N GLU A 156 -27.83 0.24 -41.50
CA GLU A 156 -27.52 0.26 -42.94
C GLU A 156 -28.05 -0.97 -43.67
N ARG A 157 -28.33 -2.06 -42.95
CA ARG A 157 -28.81 -3.32 -43.54
C ARG A 157 -30.33 -3.48 -43.51
N SER A 158 -31.04 -2.57 -42.84
CA SER A 158 -32.51 -2.46 -42.79
C SER A 158 -33.02 -1.34 -43.68
#